data_AF-A0A292PXD5-F1
#
_entry.id   AF-A0A292PXD5-F1
#
_cell.length_a   1.000
_cell.length_b   1.000
_cell.length_c   1.000
_cell.angle_alpha   90.00
_cell.angle_beta   90.00
_cell.angle_gamma   90.00
#
_symmetry.space_group_name_H-M   'P 1'
#
loop_
_entity.id
_entity.type
_entity.pdbx_description
1 polymer ?
#
loop_
_entity_poly.entity_id
_entity_poly.type
_entity_poly.pdbx_seq_one_letter_code
_entity_poly.pdbx_strand_id
1 'polypeptide(L)' 'MSLRYEVKRIYRDLLYLGREYPLGYDYFRPRCHQAFMSQAGETDPEKVREGIQQAEYVKKEIEALYRLKKYRALKQSYG' A
#
# COMPACT_ATOMS: atom_id res chain seq x y z
N MET A 1 1.78 -14.54 15.16
CA MET A 1 0.79 -14.46 14.07
C MET A 1 1.33 -15.26 12.88
N SER A 2 0.48 -15.81 12.00
CA SER A 2 0.94 -16.51 10.79
C SER A 2 1.28 -15.51 9.68
N LEU A 3 2.34 -15.76 8.90
CA LEU A 3 2.72 -14.94 7.74
C LEU A 3 1.54 -14.72 6.77
N ARG A 4 0.71 -15.75 6.59
CA ARG A 4 -0.50 -15.65 5.75
C ARG A 4 -1.49 -14.60 6.25
N TYR A 5 -1.62 -14.44 7.56
CA TYR A 5 -2.47 -13.41 8.14
C TYR A 5 -1.89 -12.01 7.90
N GLU A 6 -0.57 -11.86 8.07
CA GLU A 6 0.12 -10.58 7.86
C GLU A 6 0.03 -10.12 6.41
N VAL A 7 0.25 -11.01 5.44
CA VAL A 7 0.04 -10.72 4.01
C VAL A 7 -1.40 -10.23 3.74
N LYS A 8 -2.41 -10.94 4.28
CA LYS A 8 -3.82 -10.54 4.13
C LYS A 8 -4.15 -9.22 4.80
N ARG A 9 -3.47 -8.89 5.91
CA ARG A 9 -3.65 -7.60 6.61
C ARG A 9 -3.08 -6.47 5.76
N ILE A 10 -1.81 -6.54 5.37
CA ILE A 10 -1.16 -5.46 4.63
C ILE A 10 -1.79 -5.24 3.25
N TYR A 11 -2.26 -6.32 2.59
CA TYR A 11 -3.03 -6.21 1.34
C TYR A 11 -4.31 -5.37 1.51
N ARG A 12 -5.07 -5.63 2.59
CA ARG A 12 -6.30 -4.87 2.89
C ARG A 12 -6.00 -3.42 3.25
N ASP A 13 -4.95 -3.19 4.04
CA ASP A 13 -4.51 -1.84 4.40
C ASP A 13 -4.13 -1.02 3.15
N LEU A 14 -3.35 -1.61 2.23
CA LEU A 14 -2.95 -0.95 0.99
C LEU A 14 -4.15 -0.66 0.08
N LEU A 15 -5.11 -1.58 -0.06
CA LEU A 15 -6.33 -1.32 -0.82
C LEU A 15 -7.18 -0.20 -0.22
N TYR A 16 -7.24 -0.12 1.12
CA TYR A 16 -7.96 0.96 1.80
C TYR A 16 -7.30 2.32 1.53
N LEU A 17 -5.98 2.43 1.75
CA LEU A 17 -5.23 3.67 1.50
C LEU A 17 -5.23 4.06 0.02
N GLY A 18 -5.21 3.08 -0.88
CA GLY A 18 -5.23 3.28 -2.31
C GLY A 18 -6.49 3.95 -2.86
N ARG A 19 -7.58 4.05 -2.07
CA ARG A 19 -8.81 4.76 -2.48
C ARG A 19 -8.57 6.24 -2.73
N GLU A 20 -7.60 6.82 -2.04
CA GLU A 20 -7.25 8.24 -2.15
C GLU A 20 -6.00 8.50 -3.00
N TYR A 21 -5.54 7.46 -3.71
CA TYR A 21 -4.36 7.55 -4.55
C TYR A 21 -4.53 8.63 -5.64
N PRO A 22 -3.50 9.45 -5.95
CA PRO A 22 -3.64 10.59 -6.86
C PRO A 22 -4.19 10.25 -8.26
N LEU A 23 -3.89 9.05 -8.76
CA LEU A 23 -4.38 8.57 -10.07
C LEU A 23 -5.71 7.80 -9.99
N GLY A 24 -6.33 7.75 -8.81
CA GLY A 24 -7.60 7.07 -8.56
C GLY A 24 -7.47 5.59 -8.18
N TYR A 25 -8.54 5.05 -7.60
CA TYR A 25 -8.57 3.69 -7.10
C TYR A 25 -8.53 2.64 -8.23
N ASP A 26 -9.18 2.91 -9.37
CA ASP A 26 -9.18 2.01 -10.53
C ASP A 26 -7.78 1.88 -11.15
N TYR A 27 -6.93 2.89 -10.98
CA TYR A 27 -5.52 2.81 -11.34
C TYR A 27 -4.72 1.98 -10.33
N PHE A 28 -4.94 2.20 -9.03
CA PHE A 28 -4.15 1.62 -7.96
C PHE A 28 -4.48 0.13 -7.72
N ARG A 29 -5.76 -0.21 -7.61
CA ARG A 29 -6.25 -1.55 -7.23
C ARG A 29 -5.66 -2.67 -8.09
N PRO A 30 -5.71 -2.64 -9.44
CA PRO A 30 -5.18 -3.73 -10.25
C PRO A 30 -3.66 -3.88 -10.11
N ARG A 31 -2.92 -2.77 -9.95
CA ARG A 31 -1.46 -2.80 -9.76
C ARG A 31 -1.07 -3.40 -8.42
N CYS A 32 -1.75 -2.99 -7.35
CA CYS A 32 -1.57 -3.58 -6.03
C CYS A 32 -1.89 -5.08 -6.10
N HIS A 33 -3.03 -5.47 -6.65
CA HIS A 33 -3.39 -6.88 -6.78
C HIS A 33 -2.35 -7.68 -7.58
N GLN A 34 -1.90 -7.16 -8.73
CA GLN A 34 -0.89 -7.81 -9.56
C GLN A 34 0.43 -8.05 -8.82
N ALA A 35 0.91 -7.09 -8.03
CA ALA A 35 2.14 -7.23 -7.25
C ALA A 35 2.07 -8.37 -6.22
N PHE A 36 0.92 -8.52 -5.55
CA PHE A 36 0.70 -9.65 -4.63
C PHE A 36 0.52 -10.97 -5.39
N MET A 37 -0.18 -10.97 -6.53
CA MET A 37 -0.42 -12.18 -7.31
C MET A 37 0.86 -12.72 -7.98
N SER A 38 1.79 -11.86 -8.40
CA SER A 38 3.08 -12.31 -8.94
C SER A 38 3.93 -13.09 -7.94
N GLN A 39 3.64 -13.00 -6.65
CA GLN A 39 4.35 -13.69 -5.57
C GLN A 39 3.48 -14.72 -4.83
N ALA A 40 2.26 -15.01 -5.32
CA ALA A 40 1.30 -15.85 -4.59
C ALA A 40 1.75 -17.32 -4.41
N GLY A 41 2.69 -17.79 -5.24
CA GLY A 41 3.27 -19.12 -5.15
C GLY A 41 4.52 -19.22 -4.27
N GLU A 42 4.98 -18.12 -3.66
CA GLU A 42 6.18 -18.13 -2.82
C GLU A 42 5.90 -18.87 -1.50
N THR A 43 6.75 -19.85 -1.19
CA THR A 43 6.63 -20.71 0.00
C THR A 43 7.76 -20.49 1.00
N ASP A 44 8.84 -19.82 0.58
CA ASP A 44 9.95 -19.47 1.46
C ASP A 44 9.52 -18.41 2.49
N PRO A 45 9.56 -18.74 3.81
CA PRO A 45 9.16 -17.81 4.85
C PRO A 45 9.97 -16.50 4.85
N GLU A 46 11.27 -16.53 4.50
CA GLU A 46 12.09 -15.32 4.52
C GLU A 46 11.69 -14.37 3.40
N LYS A 47 11.50 -14.88 2.18
CA LYS A 47 11.01 -14.06 1.05
C LYS A 47 9.62 -13.50 1.29
N VAL A 48 8.73 -14.24 1.95
CA VAL A 48 7.42 -13.72 2.36
C VAL A 48 7.57 -12.56 3.34
N ARG A 49 8.51 -12.65 4.29
CA ARG A 49 8.80 -11.54 5.23
C ARG A 49 9.37 -10.31 4.50
N GLU A 50 10.27 -10.50 3.56
CA GLU A 50 10.81 -9.43 2.71
C GLU A 50 9.70 -8.74 1.92
N GLY A 51 8.79 -9.51 1.30
CA GLY A 51 7.63 -8.98 0.60
C GLY A 51 6.69 -8.18 1.51
N ILE A 52 6.46 -8.65 2.74
CA ILE A 52 5.69 -7.91 3.75
C ILE A 52 6.40 -6.60 4.11
N GLN A 53 7.72 -6.61 4.33
CA GLN A 53 8.49 -5.39 4.64
C GLN A 53 8.41 -4.37 3.50
N GLN A 54 8.51 -4.83 2.24
CA GLN A 54 8.34 -3.97 1.08
C GLN A 54 6.93 -3.38 1.01
N ALA A 55 5.89 -4.17 1.27
CA ALA A 55 4.52 -3.68 1.32
C ALA A 55 4.29 -2.64 2.44
N GLU A 56 4.90 -2.82 3.61
CA GLU A 56 4.87 -1.84 4.71
C GLU A 56 5.64 -0.55 4.36
N TYR A 57 6.72 -0.65 3.57
CA TYR A 57 7.41 0.53 3.05
C TYR A 57 6.50 1.33 2.11
N VAL A 58 5.90 0.68 1.12
CA VAL A 58 4.96 1.32 0.18
C VAL A 58 3.77 1.94 0.91
N LYS A 59 3.27 1.28 1.96
CA LYS A 59 2.21 1.85 2.81
C LYS A 59 2.61 3.22 3.38
N LYS A 60 3.82 3.33 3.93
CA LYS A 60 4.34 4.61 4.48
C LYS A 60 4.49 5.68 3.41
N GLU A 61 4.89 5.32 2.19
CA GLU A 61 4.96 6.26 1.07
C GLU A 61 3.59 6.81 0.70
N ILE A 62 2.56 5.96 0.61
CA ILE A 62 1.19 6.38 0.33
C ILE A 62 0.65 7.30 1.43
N GLU A 63 0.91 6.96 2.70
CA GLU A 63 0.54 7.83 3.83
C GLU A 63 1.24 9.20 3.76
N ALA A 64 2.52 9.23 3.36
CA ALA A 64 3.26 10.47 3.18
C ALA A 64 2.69 11.33 2.04
N LEU A 65 2.33 10.70 0.91
CA LEU A 65 1.64 11.37 -0.21
C LEU A 65 0.31 11.99 0.24
N TYR A 66 -0.47 11.26 1.04
CA TYR A 66 -1.72 11.77 1.59
C TYR A 66 -1.49 13.00 2.48
N ARG A 67 -0.53 12.95 3.41
CA ARG A 67 -0.16 14.09 4.26
C ARG A 67 0.28 15.30 3.45
N LEU A 68 1.08 15.08 2.40
CA LEU A 68 1.55 16.14 1.51
C LEU A 68 0.41 16.81 0.74
N LYS A 69 -0.54 16.02 0.22
CA LYS A 69 -1.75 16.54 -0.44
C LYS A 69 -2.57 17.41 0.51
N LYS A 70 -2.81 16.92 1.74
CA LYS A 70 -3.55 17.67 2.77
C LYS A 70 -2.84 18.98 3.14
N TYR A 71 -1.53 18.94 3.32
CA TYR A 71 -0.73 20.13 3.61
C TYR A 71 -0.82 21.18 2.48
N ARG A 72 -0.73 20.75 1.21
CA ARG A 72 -0.88 21.66 0.05
C ARG A 72 -2.25 22.34 0.01
N ALA A 73 -3.32 21.58 0.23
CA ALA A 73 -4.68 22.14 0.27
C ALA A 73 -4.84 23.17 1.41
N LEU A 74 -4.32 22.85 2.60
CA LEU A 74 -4.34 23.75 3.75
C LEU A 74 -3.56 25.04 3.49
N LYS A 75 -2.37 24.95 2.90
CA LYS A 75 -1.57 26.12 2.55
C LYS A 75 -2.28 27.04 1.55
N GLN A 76 -3.02 26.46 0.61
CA GLN A 76 -3.81 27.22 -0.37
C GLN A 76 -4.98 27.97 0.28
N SER A 77 -5.59 27.44 1.34
CA SER A 77 -6.72 28.09 2.02
C SER A 77 -6.33 29.24 2.96
N TYR A 78 -5.05 29.32 3.36
CA TYR A 78 -4.53 30.39 4.21
C TYR A 78 -3.77 31.47 3.42
N GLY A 79 -3.62 31.30 2.11
CA GLY A 79 -2.96 32.25 1.21
C GLY A 79 -3.93 33.22 0.54
#